data_AF-A0A4R1HA09-F1
#
_entry.id   AF-A0A4R1HA09-F1
#
_cell.length_a   1.000
_cell.length_b   1.000
_cell.length_c   1.000
_cell.angle_alpha   90.00
_cell.angle_beta   90.00
_cell.angle_gamma   90.00
#
_symmetry.space_group_name_H-M   'P 1'
#
loop_
_entity.id
_entity.type
_entity.pdbx_description
1 polymer ?
#
loop_
_entity_poly.entity_id
_entity_poly.type
_entity_poly.pdbx_seq_one_letter_code
_entity_poly.pdbx_strand_id
1 'polypeptide(L)'
;MENIIKVLANGPLLCTGDIEVLDADGKRLEKSDDVALCRCGHSANKPFCDGSHRDAGFEDDGCFTDDKPEPLTGDGPLVITVRENAMLIANGPMTISSADGHCTTTRNKVALCRCGESARKPFCDASHKHCGFTG
;
A
#
# COMPACT_ATOMS: atom_id res chain seq x y z
N MET A 1 -13.05 -2.87 14.39
CA MET A 1 -11.62 -2.50 14.33
C MET A 1 -11.49 -1.48 13.21
N GLU A 2 -10.66 -0.44 13.35
CA GLU A 2 -10.45 0.53 12.27
C GLU A 2 -9.34 0.03 11.33
N ASN A 3 -9.53 0.16 10.02
CA ASN A 3 -8.50 -0.17 9.05
C ASN A 3 -7.61 1.06 8.80
N ILE A 4 -6.32 0.94 9.05
CA ILE A 4 -5.35 2.02 8.90
C ILE A 4 -4.21 1.55 8.00
N ILE A 5 -3.81 2.40 7.07
CA ILE A 5 -2.58 2.25 6.27
C ILE A 5 -1.64 3.40 6.64
N LYS A 6 -0.58 3.10 7.38
CA LYS A 6 0.48 4.07 7.67
C LYS A 6 1.58 3.97 6.62
N VAL A 7 1.90 5.09 5.98
CA VAL A 7 3.07 5.19 5.10
C VAL A 7 4.29 5.43 5.96
N LEU A 8 5.26 4.51 5.95
CA LEU A 8 6.51 4.70 6.67
C LEU A 8 7.55 5.37 5.76
N ALA A 9 8.25 6.38 6.27
CA ALA A 9 9.38 7.01 5.58
C ALA A 9 10.43 5.94 5.22
N ASN A 10 10.93 6.00 3.99
CA ASN A 10 11.90 5.06 3.41
C ASN A 10 11.48 3.59 3.55
N GLY A 11 10.18 3.33 3.73
CA GLY A 11 9.70 2.08 4.28
C GLY A 11 8.38 1.60 3.67
N PRO A 12 7.84 0.51 4.21
CA PRO A 12 6.64 -0.14 3.68
C PRO A 12 5.36 0.65 3.95
N LEU A 13 4.26 0.13 3.41
CA LEU A 13 2.92 0.43 3.89
C LEU A 13 2.64 -0.50 5.08
N LEU A 14 2.44 0.06 6.27
CA LEU A 14 2.04 -0.71 7.45
C LEU A 14 0.52 -0.67 7.55
N CYS A 15 -0.13 -1.80 7.26
CA CYS A 15 -1.58 -1.95 7.32
C CYS A 15 -1.97 -2.63 8.64
N THR A 16 -2.98 -2.10 9.33
CA THR A 16 -3.54 -2.66 10.57
C THR A 16 -5.06 -2.62 10.50
N GLY A 17 -5.76 -3.65 10.98
CA GLY A 17 -7.22 -3.80 10.85
C GLY A 17 -7.61 -5.26 10.73
N ASP A 18 -8.75 -5.58 10.10
CA ASP A 18 -9.04 -6.97 9.66
C ASP A 18 -8.53 -7.09 8.22
N ILE A 19 -7.32 -7.62 8.02
CA ILE A 19 -6.64 -7.57 6.73
C ILE A 19 -6.78 -8.90 5.99
N GLU A 20 -7.14 -8.83 4.70
CA GLU A 20 -7.02 -9.96 3.78
C GLU A 20 -6.21 -9.57 2.55
N VAL A 21 -5.11 -10.28 2.29
CA VAL A 21 -4.30 -10.08 1.09
C VAL A 21 -4.63 -11.16 0.08
N LEU A 22 -5.01 -10.77 -1.14
CA LEU A 22 -5.40 -11.66 -2.22
C LEU A 22 -4.48 -11.49 -3.42
N ASP A 23 -4.23 -12.55 -4.17
CA ASP A 23 -3.58 -12.46 -5.48
C ASP A 23 -4.54 -12.00 -6.60
N ALA A 24 -4.07 -12.06 -7.85
CA ALA A 24 -4.83 -11.57 -8.98
C ALA A 24 -6.09 -12.41 -9.29
N ASP A 25 -6.08 -13.69 -8.91
CA ASP A 25 -7.16 -14.66 -9.10
C ASP A 25 -8.12 -14.72 -7.90
N GLY A 26 -7.84 -13.92 -6.86
CA GLY A 26 -8.64 -13.85 -5.64
C GLY A 26 -8.28 -14.92 -4.61
N LYS A 27 -7.20 -15.68 -4.81
CA LYS A 27 -6.71 -16.61 -3.79
C LYS A 27 -6.08 -15.81 -2.66
N ARG A 28 -6.45 -16.17 -1.44
CA ARG A 28 -5.90 -15.56 -0.22
C ARG A 28 -4.43 -15.96 -0.05
N LEU A 29 -3.59 -14.93 0.06
CA LEU A 29 -2.17 -15.04 0.40
C LEU A 29 -1.96 -14.92 1.90
N GLU A 30 -2.71 -14.05 2.58
CA GLU A 30 -2.54 -13.75 4.01
C GLU A 30 -3.88 -13.32 4.65
N LYS A 31 -4.04 -13.61 5.94
CA LYS A 31 -5.08 -13.03 6.81
C LYS A 31 -4.48 -12.75 8.19
N SER A 32 -4.44 -11.48 8.56
CA SER A 32 -3.78 -11.00 9.78
C SER A 32 -4.45 -9.72 10.29
N ASP A 33 -4.13 -9.35 11.53
CA ASP A 33 -4.53 -8.05 12.08
C ASP A 33 -3.57 -6.92 11.66
N ASP A 34 -2.37 -7.30 11.19
CA ASP A 34 -1.34 -6.39 10.70
C ASP A 34 -0.49 -7.02 9.58
N VAL A 35 -0.07 -6.19 8.62
CA VAL A 35 0.84 -6.60 7.56
C VAL A 35 1.67 -5.42 7.06
N ALA A 36 2.94 -5.67 6.74
CA ALA A 36 3.81 -4.71 6.07
C ALA A 36 3.90 -5.06 4.57
N LEU A 37 3.46 -4.15 3.70
CA LEU A 37 3.49 -4.34 2.25
C LEU A 37 4.64 -3.56 1.61
N CYS A 38 5.30 -4.22 0.65
CA CYS A 38 6.41 -3.64 -0.08
C CYS A 38 5.95 -2.39 -0.84
N ARG A 39 6.69 -1.30 -0.66
CA ARG A 39 6.49 -0.04 -1.37
C ARG A 39 7.65 0.35 -2.28
N CYS A 40 8.84 -0.21 -2.01
CA CYS A 40 10.07 0.10 -2.71
C CYS A 40 10.28 -0.69 -4.01
N GLY A 41 9.54 -1.79 -4.23
CA GLY A 41 9.73 -2.66 -5.40
C GLY A 41 10.85 -3.70 -5.29
N HIS A 42 11.65 -3.70 -4.21
CA HIS A 42 12.84 -4.55 -4.10
C HIS A 42 12.70 -5.81 -3.24
N SER A 43 11.59 -5.99 -2.51
CA SER A 43 11.37 -7.19 -1.69
C SER A 43 11.52 -8.48 -2.50
N ALA A 44 12.16 -9.49 -1.94
CA ALA A 44 12.20 -10.86 -2.47
C ALA A 44 10.93 -11.65 -2.12
N ASN A 45 10.17 -11.20 -1.11
CA ASN A 45 8.91 -11.80 -0.66
C ASN A 45 7.68 -10.97 -1.05
N LYS A 46 7.63 -10.44 -2.28
CA LYS A 46 6.49 -9.63 -2.75
C LYS A 46 5.18 -10.44 -2.63
N PRO A 47 4.05 -9.80 -2.24
CA PRO A 47 3.85 -8.35 -2.04
C PRO A 47 4.32 -7.82 -0.68
N PHE A 48 4.81 -8.67 0.21
CA PHE A 48 5.16 -8.32 1.58
C PHE A 48 6.52 -7.61 1.65
N CYS A 49 6.70 -6.78 2.67
CA CYS A 49 7.99 -6.18 2.98
C CYS A 49 8.86 -7.19 3.73
N ASP A 50 10.12 -7.33 3.31
CA ASP A 50 11.13 -8.19 3.94
C ASP A 50 12.35 -7.41 4.46
N GLY A 51 12.27 -6.08 4.45
CA GLY A 51 13.38 -5.20 4.86
C GLY A 51 14.30 -4.73 3.73
N SER A 52 14.16 -5.27 2.50
CA SER A 52 15.06 -4.96 1.37
C SER A 52 15.09 -3.48 0.97
N HIS A 53 14.14 -2.66 1.42
CA HIS A 53 14.14 -1.22 1.20
C HIS A 53 15.38 -0.51 1.76
N ARG A 54 16.00 -1.05 2.82
CA ARG A 54 17.20 -0.47 3.44
C ARG A 54 18.41 -0.63 2.54
N ASP A 55 18.65 -1.86 2.09
CA ASP A 55 19.80 -2.18 1.24
C ASP A 55 19.63 -1.65 -0.19
N ALA A 56 18.39 -1.54 -0.66
CA ALA A 56 18.07 -0.91 -1.94
C ALA A 56 18.18 0.62 -1.93
N GLY A 57 18.38 1.25 -0.75
CA GLY A 57 18.46 2.71 -0.64
C GLY A 57 17.16 3.41 -1.04
N PHE A 58 16.00 2.84 -0.70
CA PHE A 58 14.71 3.44 -1.05
C PHE A 58 14.51 4.77 -0.30
N GLU A 59 14.45 5.87 -1.04
CA GLU A 59 14.27 7.22 -0.50
C GLU A 59 12.87 7.75 -0.85
N ASP A 60 12.08 7.99 0.19
CA ASP A 60 10.76 8.60 0.12
C ASP A 60 10.34 9.03 1.54
N ASP A 61 10.02 10.31 1.72
CA ASP A 61 9.69 10.85 3.05
C ASP A 61 8.37 10.30 3.65
N GLY A 62 7.57 9.59 2.86
CA GLY A 62 6.27 9.06 3.26
C GLY A 62 5.20 10.14 3.43
N CYS A 63 5.45 11.35 2.97
CA CYS A 63 4.51 12.46 2.98
C CYS A 63 3.71 12.47 1.67
N PHE A 64 2.44 12.84 1.76
CA PHE A 64 1.58 12.93 0.60
C PHE A 64 0.49 13.97 0.80
N THR A 65 -0.14 14.34 -0.30
CA THR A 65 -1.43 15.01 -0.31
C THR A 65 -2.42 14.12 -1.04
N ASP A 66 -3.71 14.30 -0.73
CA ASP A 66 -4.76 13.55 -1.37
C ASP A 66 -5.80 14.49 -1.97
N ASP A 67 -6.01 14.35 -3.28
CA ASP A 67 -6.98 15.11 -4.06
C ASP A 67 -8.37 14.45 -4.09
N LYS A 68 -8.52 13.25 -3.50
CA LYS A 68 -9.77 12.46 -3.55
C LYS A 68 -10.15 11.85 -2.20
N PRO A 69 -10.22 12.64 -1.11
CA PRO A 69 -10.78 12.14 0.14
C PRO A 69 -12.26 11.82 -0.03
N GLU A 70 -12.74 10.82 0.69
CA GLU A 70 -14.16 10.45 0.69
C GLU A 70 -14.60 10.01 2.10
N PRO A 71 -15.86 10.23 2.49
CA PRO A 71 -16.40 9.70 3.74
C PRO A 71 -16.30 8.17 3.78
N LEU A 72 -15.95 7.61 4.94
CA LEU A 72 -15.98 6.16 5.13
C LEU A 72 -17.41 5.64 5.07
N THR A 73 -17.60 4.54 4.37
CA THR A 73 -18.90 3.88 4.22
C THR A 73 -18.78 2.39 4.49
N GLY A 74 -19.77 1.84 5.19
CA GLY A 74 -19.80 0.43 5.55
C GLY A 74 -18.80 0.04 6.63
N ASP A 75 -18.64 -1.26 6.79
CA ASP A 75 -17.70 -1.93 7.67
C ASP A 75 -17.07 -3.12 6.94
N GLY A 76 -16.16 -3.82 7.62
CA GLY A 76 -15.55 -5.04 7.11
C GLY A 76 -14.04 -4.94 6.89
N PRO A 77 -13.45 -6.00 6.33
CA PRO A 77 -12.01 -6.13 6.21
C PRO A 77 -11.42 -5.13 5.22
N LEU A 78 -10.16 -4.78 5.43
CA LEU A 78 -9.31 -4.17 4.41
C LEU A 78 -8.79 -5.28 3.49
N VAL A 79 -9.42 -5.41 2.33
CA VAL A 79 -9.05 -6.38 1.31
C VAL A 79 -8.05 -5.77 0.34
N ILE A 80 -6.84 -6.31 0.32
CA ILE A 80 -5.74 -5.85 -0.51
C ILE A 80 -5.50 -6.86 -1.63
N THR A 81 -5.89 -6.51 -2.85
CA THR A 81 -5.64 -7.32 -4.04
C THR A 81 -4.31 -6.94 -4.69
N VAL A 82 -3.42 -7.90 -4.87
CA VAL A 82 -2.17 -7.74 -5.61
C VAL A 82 -2.47 -7.84 -7.10
N ARG A 83 -2.14 -6.81 -7.87
CA ARG A 83 -2.12 -6.90 -9.34
C ARG A 83 -0.73 -7.29 -9.79
N GLU A 84 -0.63 -8.35 -10.58
CA GLU A 84 0.61 -8.83 -11.17
C GLU A 84 1.34 -7.70 -11.92
N ASN A 85 2.62 -7.51 -11.63
CA ASN A 85 3.50 -6.48 -12.19
C ASN A 85 2.94 -5.04 -12.10
N ALA A 86 2.05 -4.79 -11.14
CA ALA A 86 1.33 -3.52 -11.02
C ALA A 86 1.09 -3.11 -9.56
N MET A 87 0.02 -2.36 -9.29
CA MET A 87 -0.31 -1.79 -7.99
C MET A 87 -0.91 -2.81 -7.00
N LEU A 88 -1.07 -2.37 -5.76
CA LEU A 88 -2.02 -2.95 -4.81
C LEU A 88 -3.37 -2.24 -4.96
N ILE A 89 -4.48 -2.97 -4.89
CA ILE A 89 -5.82 -2.40 -4.79
C ILE A 89 -6.34 -2.68 -3.38
N ALA A 90 -6.40 -1.64 -2.55
CA ALA A 90 -7.02 -1.71 -1.23
C ALA A 90 -8.52 -1.39 -1.36
N ASN A 91 -9.38 -2.25 -0.84
CA ASN A 91 -10.82 -2.09 -0.78
C ASN A 91 -11.30 -2.25 0.67
N GLY A 92 -12.19 -1.38 1.11
CA GLY A 92 -12.70 -1.33 2.47
C GLY A 92 -12.59 0.09 3.02
N PRO A 93 -13.42 0.46 4.01
CA PRO A 93 -13.26 1.76 4.67
C PRO A 93 -11.91 1.78 5.37
N MET A 94 -11.04 2.72 5.00
CA MET A 94 -9.68 2.83 5.52
C MET A 94 -9.24 4.28 5.72
N THR A 95 -8.41 4.49 6.73
CA THR A 95 -7.69 5.73 6.98
C THR A 95 -6.23 5.56 6.53
N ILE A 96 -5.68 6.50 5.78
CA ILE A 96 -4.27 6.50 5.35
C ILE A 96 -3.56 7.67 6.01
N SER A 97 -2.44 7.42 6.67
CA SER A 97 -1.64 8.46 7.36
C SER A 97 -0.22 8.56 6.81
N SER A 98 0.29 9.80 6.69
CA SER A 98 1.66 10.07 6.29
C SER A 98 2.66 9.74 7.40
N ALA A 99 3.92 9.59 7.03
CA ALA A 99 4.99 9.23 7.98
C ALA A 99 5.18 10.28 9.08
N ASP A 100 5.03 11.56 8.74
CA ASP A 100 5.14 12.70 9.66
C ASP A 100 3.87 12.98 10.47
N GLY A 101 2.76 12.30 10.15
CA GLY A 101 1.46 12.49 10.79
C GLY A 101 0.70 13.76 10.38
N HIS A 102 1.20 14.56 9.44
CA HIS A 102 0.52 15.81 9.02
C HIS A 102 -0.62 15.58 8.02
N CYS A 103 -0.54 14.55 7.19
CA CYS A 103 -1.60 14.18 6.27
C CYS A 103 -2.32 12.93 6.77
N THR A 104 -3.64 13.01 6.81
CA THR A 104 -4.52 11.85 6.98
C THR A 104 -5.67 11.99 5.99
N THR A 105 -6.01 10.90 5.30
CA THR A 105 -7.15 10.85 4.39
C THR A 105 -7.95 9.56 4.56
N THR A 106 -9.22 9.59 4.19
CA THR A 106 -10.13 8.44 4.22
C THR A 106 -10.46 7.99 2.80
N ARG A 107 -10.49 6.68 2.59
CA ARG A 107 -10.83 6.03 1.32
C ARG A 107 -11.65 4.77 1.55
N ASN A 108 -12.54 4.46 0.63
CA ASN A 108 -13.22 3.16 0.52
C ASN A 108 -12.53 2.25 -0.50
N LYS A 109 -11.79 2.85 -1.44
CA LYS A 109 -10.99 2.12 -2.44
C LYS A 109 -9.82 2.97 -2.94
N VAL A 110 -8.63 2.37 -3.04
CA VAL A 110 -7.43 3.08 -3.52
C VAL A 110 -6.44 2.14 -4.21
N ALA A 111 -5.73 2.68 -5.21
CA ALA A 111 -4.60 2.01 -5.85
C ALA A 111 -3.28 2.52 -5.24
N LEU A 112 -2.52 1.64 -4.60
CA LEU A 112 -1.26 1.98 -3.91
C LEU A 112 -0.06 1.52 -4.74
N CYS A 113 0.93 2.41 -4.85
CA CYS A 113 2.20 2.11 -5.49
C CYS A 113 2.96 1.07 -4.66
N ARG A 114 3.46 0.04 -5.33
CA ARG A 114 4.43 -0.92 -4.76
C ARG A 114 5.68 -1.11 -5.61
N CYS A 115 5.79 -0.38 -6.73
CA CYS A 115 6.92 -0.48 -7.65
C CYS A 115 8.09 0.44 -7.29
N GLY A 116 7.95 1.35 -6.32
CA GLY A 116 8.99 2.32 -5.96
C GLY A 116 9.07 3.56 -6.85
N GLU A 117 8.32 3.63 -7.96
CA GLU A 117 8.57 4.62 -9.02
C GLU A 117 7.43 5.62 -9.27
N SER A 118 6.37 5.58 -8.45
CA SER A 118 5.32 6.60 -8.59
C SER A 118 5.84 7.99 -8.20
N ALA A 119 5.45 9.02 -8.95
CA ALA A 119 5.64 10.43 -8.62
C ALA A 119 4.57 10.97 -7.65
N ARG A 120 3.58 10.14 -7.28
CA ARG A 120 2.47 10.49 -6.36
C ARG A 120 2.33 9.49 -5.22
N LYS A 121 3.45 8.92 -4.78
CA LYS A 121 3.48 8.00 -3.63
C LYS A 121 2.70 8.59 -2.44
N PRO A 122 1.96 7.76 -1.69
CA PRO A 122 1.88 6.30 -1.79
C PRO A 122 0.94 5.78 -2.89
N PHE A 123 0.28 6.66 -3.64
CA PHE A 123 -0.71 6.27 -4.66
C PHE A 123 -0.06 5.82 -5.96
N CYS A 124 -0.75 4.99 -6.73
CA CYS A 124 -0.28 4.58 -8.05
C CYS A 124 -0.68 5.59 -9.14
N ASP A 125 0.27 5.94 -10.01
CA ASP A 125 0.12 6.73 -11.24
C ASP A 125 0.37 5.93 -12.54
N ALA A 126 0.53 4.62 -12.41
CA ALA A 126 0.89 3.70 -13.49
C ALA A 126 2.36 3.73 -13.95
N SER A 127 3.29 4.33 -13.19
CA SER A 127 4.74 4.22 -13.46
C SER A 127 5.24 2.78 -13.59
N HIS A 128 4.58 1.80 -12.95
CA HIS A 128 4.90 0.37 -13.08
C HIS A 128 4.92 -0.13 -14.53
N LYS A 129 4.18 0.50 -15.46
CA LYS A 129 4.18 0.15 -16.88
C LYS A 129 5.48 0.52 -17.59
N HIS A 130 6.30 1.38 -16.99
CA HIS A 130 7.45 2.02 -17.63
C HIS A 130 8.77 1.82 -16.87
N CYS A 131 8.73 1.28 -15.64
CA CYS A 131 9.93 1.07 -14.84
C CYS A 131 10.43 -0.39 -14.79
N GLY A 132 9.85 -1.29 -15.58
CA GLY A 132 10.25 -2.71 -15.59
C GLY A 132 9.92 -3.46 -14.29
N PHE A 133 8.92 -3.00 -13.55
CA PHE A 133 8.53 -3.61 -12.29
C PHE A 133 8.05 -5.05 -12.48
N THR A 134 8.54 -5.95 -11.62
CA THR A 134 8.14 -7.35 -11.59
C THR A 134 7.72 -7.76 -10.17
N GLY A 135 6.57 -8.44 -10.07
CA GLY A 135 6.13 -9.09 -8.84
C GLY A 135 4.65 -9.10 -8.60
#